data_AF-A0A538HFC8-F1
#
_entry.id   AF-A0A538HFC8-F1
#
_cell.length_a   1.000
_cell.length_b   1.000
_cell.length_c   1.000
_cell.angle_alpha   90.00
_cell.angle_beta   90.00
_cell.angle_gamma   90.00
#
_symmetry.space_group_name_H-M   'P 1'
#
loop_
_entity.id
_entity.type
_entity.pdbx_description
1 polymer ?
#
loop_
_entity_poly.entity_id
_entity_poly.type
_entity_poly.pdbx_seq_one_letter_code
_entity_poly.pdbx_strand_id
1 'polypeptide(L)'
;MFVSYPEVAMSVTEAVEVEPARWPTGALAEALVDRARAMASAECEWLGLLAEFDRREGWRADGQLSGAAWLVWRCGLTATTAREKLRVAHELSRRPAIRAAFAAGKLSYSKVRAITRIEDADAETDATLLALAARGSAADLERVARHWRLLQEQERGVEDYLARFERRALRASRTFDGMMVVEVVLPIEEGEELLAHL
;
A
#
# COMPACT_ATOMS: atom_id res chain seq x y z
N MET A 1 29.61 -4.15 -0.07
CA MET A 1 29.49 -5.36 0.77
C MET A 1 28.34 -6.17 0.19
N PHE A 2 28.61 -7.31 -0.46
CA PHE A 2 27.56 -8.11 -1.09
C PHE A 2 26.78 -8.83 0.01
N VAL A 3 25.54 -8.40 0.25
CA VAL A 3 24.60 -9.13 1.11
C VAL A 3 24.13 -10.34 0.31
N SER A 4 24.58 -11.53 0.72
CA SER A 4 24.09 -12.80 0.21
C SER A 4 22.73 -13.07 0.83
N TYR A 5 21.68 -13.08 0.00
CA TYR A 5 20.34 -13.47 0.42
C TYR A 5 20.18 -14.99 0.19
N PRO A 6 19.61 -15.74 1.14
CA PRO A 6 19.33 -17.16 0.94
C PRO A 6 18.37 -17.32 -0.24
N GLU A 7 18.65 -18.33 -1.07
CA GLU A 7 17.83 -18.71 -2.22
C GLU A 7 16.52 -19.31 -1.71
N VAL A 8 15.52 -18.47 -1.44
CA VAL A 8 14.18 -18.93 -1.08
C VAL A 8 13.50 -19.37 -2.37
N ALA A 9 13.23 -20.67 -2.48
CA ALA A 9 12.48 -21.27 -3.56
C ALA A 9 11.06 -20.70 -3.61
N MET A 10 10.88 -19.58 -4.31
CA MET A 10 9.57 -19.08 -4.68
C MET A 10 9.03 -19.97 -5.79
N SER A 11 7.85 -20.57 -5.55
CA SER A 11 7.12 -21.37 -6.52
C SER A 11 6.98 -20.61 -7.84
N VAL A 12 7.67 -21.09 -8.88
CA VAL A 12 7.53 -20.59 -10.24
C VAL A 12 6.14 -20.98 -10.72
N THR A 13 5.23 -20.00 -10.78
CA THR A 13 3.93 -20.21 -11.42
C THR A 13 4.17 -20.51 -12.89
N GLU A 14 3.81 -21.72 -13.32
CA GLU A 14 3.92 -22.18 -14.71
C GLU A 14 3.28 -21.13 -15.65
N ALA A 15 4.07 -20.67 -16.63
CA ALA A 15 3.61 -19.71 -17.61
C ALA A 15 2.57 -20.39 -18.51
N VAL A 16 1.36 -19.83 -18.58
CA VAL A 16 0.34 -20.33 -19.51
C VAL A 16 0.66 -19.75 -20.88
N GLU A 17 1.04 -20.60 -21.83
CA GLU A 17 1.13 -20.21 -23.24
C GLU A 17 -0.26 -19.87 -23.77
N VAL A 18 -0.47 -18.60 -24.10
CA VAL A 18 -1.73 -18.09 -24.64
C VAL A 18 -1.77 -18.37 -26.14
N GLU A 19 -1.95 -19.63 -26.54
CA GLU A 19 -2.23 -19.99 -27.93
C GLU A 19 -3.69 -19.66 -28.29
N PRO A 20 -3.96 -18.71 -29.21
CA PRO A 20 -5.32 -18.22 -29.49
C PRO A 20 -6.30 -19.28 -29.98
N ALA A 21 -5.81 -20.37 -30.58
CA ALA A 21 -6.62 -21.42 -31.19
C ALA A 21 -7.17 -22.46 -30.19
N ARG A 22 -6.68 -22.49 -28.94
CA ARG A 22 -7.03 -23.54 -27.96
C ARG A 22 -8.19 -23.20 -27.02
N TRP A 23 -8.67 -21.96 -27.02
CA TRP A 23 -9.58 -21.49 -25.97
C TRP A 23 -10.91 -20.99 -26.55
N PRO A 24 -12.03 -21.70 -26.34
CA PRO A 24 -13.36 -21.14 -26.55
C PRO A 24 -13.56 -19.87 -25.70
N THR A 25 -14.27 -18.87 -26.20
CA THR A 25 -14.46 -17.57 -25.51
C THR A 25 -15.02 -17.71 -24.09
N GLY A 26 -15.91 -18.68 -23.84
CA GLY A 26 -16.42 -18.97 -22.49
C GLY A 26 -15.32 -19.45 -21.53
N ALA A 27 -14.45 -20.36 -21.99
CA ALA A 27 -13.31 -20.85 -21.22
C ALA A 27 -12.28 -19.74 -20.96
N LEU A 28 -12.13 -18.77 -21.88
CA LEU A 28 -11.30 -17.58 -21.66
C LEU A 28 -11.84 -16.73 -20.50
N ALA A 29 -13.16 -16.52 -20.43
CA ALA A 29 -13.76 -15.72 -19.36
C ALA A 29 -13.51 -16.32 -17.97
N GLU A 30 -13.70 -17.64 -17.83
CA GLU A 30 -13.42 -18.36 -16.58
C GLU A 30 -11.94 -18.28 -16.21
N ALA A 31 -11.04 -18.52 -17.17
CA ALA A 31 -9.60 -18.44 -16.93
C ALA A 31 -9.11 -17.04 -16.55
N LEU A 32 -9.71 -15.98 -17.14
CA LEU A 32 -9.41 -14.60 -16.75
C LEU A 32 -9.81 -14.33 -15.30
N VAL A 33 -10.99 -14.83 -14.88
CA VAL A 33 -11.46 -14.68 -13.50
C VAL A 33 -10.54 -15.44 -12.54
N ASP A 34 -10.21 -16.70 -12.83
CA ASP A 34 -9.37 -17.51 -11.96
C ASP A 34 -7.94 -16.97 -11.87
N ARG A 35 -7.37 -16.51 -12.99
CA ARG A 35 -6.05 -15.86 -12.99
C ARG A 35 -6.08 -14.54 -12.22
N ALA A 36 -7.13 -13.74 -12.35
CA ALA A 36 -7.27 -12.50 -11.58
C ALA A 36 -7.34 -12.77 -10.07
N ARG A 37 -8.03 -13.85 -9.65
CA ARG A 37 -8.07 -14.29 -8.24
C ARG A 37 -6.70 -14.75 -7.76
N ALA A 38 -5.98 -15.54 -8.56
CA ALA A 38 -4.62 -15.98 -8.22
C ALA A 38 -3.65 -14.79 -8.11
N MET A 39 -3.74 -13.81 -9.00
CA MET A 39 -2.97 -12.56 -8.92
C MET A 39 -3.29 -11.79 -7.65
N ALA A 40 -4.56 -11.68 -7.27
CA ALA A 40 -4.97 -11.03 -6.04
C ALA A 40 -4.39 -11.73 -4.79
N SER A 41 -4.46 -13.06 -4.74
CA SER A 41 -3.87 -13.86 -3.65
C SER A 41 -2.36 -13.66 -3.55
N ALA A 42 -1.64 -13.77 -4.66
CA ALA A 42 -0.19 -13.55 -4.70
C ALA A 42 0.19 -12.10 -4.31
N GLU A 43 -0.61 -11.12 -4.72
CA GLU A 43 -0.40 -9.72 -4.36
C GLU A 43 -0.67 -9.47 -2.87
N CYS A 44 -1.61 -10.18 -2.25
CA CYS A 44 -1.82 -10.16 -0.80
C CYS A 44 -0.59 -10.66 -0.05
N GLU A 45 0.00 -11.78 -0.50
CA GLU A 45 1.22 -12.34 0.08
C GLU A 45 2.40 -11.36 -0.07
N TRP A 46 2.58 -10.80 -1.27
CA TRP A 46 3.63 -9.81 -1.54
C TRP A 46 3.50 -8.57 -0.65
N LEU A 47 2.27 -8.05 -0.46
CA LEU A 47 2.03 -6.92 0.45
C LEU A 47 2.31 -7.28 1.91
N GLY A 48 2.03 -8.52 2.33
CA GLY A 48 2.41 -9.01 3.67
C GLY A 48 3.92 -9.02 3.88
N LEU A 49 4.68 -9.51 2.89
CA LEU A 49 6.15 -9.45 2.91
C LEU A 49 6.65 -8.01 2.92
N LEU A 50 6.05 -7.13 2.11
CA LEU A 50 6.42 -5.72 2.04
C LEU A 50 6.20 -5.01 3.39
N ALA A 51 5.06 -5.21 4.03
CA ALA A 51 4.77 -4.62 5.34
C ALA A 51 5.82 -5.04 6.37
N GLU A 52 6.16 -6.32 6.40
CA GLU A 52 7.16 -6.86 7.33
C GLU A 52 8.58 -6.35 7.02
N PHE A 53 8.95 -6.28 5.73
CA PHE A 53 10.23 -5.74 5.29
C PHE A 53 10.39 -4.27 5.67
N ASP A 54 9.35 -3.45 5.45
CA ASP A 54 9.38 -2.02 5.79
C ASP A 54 9.38 -1.80 7.31
N ARG A 55 8.61 -2.59 8.07
CA ARG A 55 8.60 -2.57 9.54
C ARG A 55 9.97 -2.91 10.15
N ARG A 56 10.72 -3.82 9.52
CA ARG A 56 12.10 -4.18 9.91
C ARG A 56 13.15 -3.18 9.41
N GLU A 57 12.73 -2.14 8.69
CA GLU A 57 13.61 -1.22 7.98
C GLU A 57 14.64 -1.94 7.09
N GLY A 58 14.27 -3.07 6.48
CA GLY A 58 15.20 -3.94 5.73
C GLY A 58 15.89 -3.23 4.58
N TRP A 59 15.27 -2.17 4.07
CA TRP A 59 15.80 -1.28 3.04
C TRP A 59 17.09 -0.54 3.45
N ARG A 60 17.38 -0.41 4.76
CA ARG A 60 18.63 0.18 5.25
C ARG A 60 19.86 -0.65 4.88
N ALA A 61 19.73 -1.97 4.80
CA ALA A 61 20.84 -2.86 4.44
C ALA A 61 21.38 -2.56 3.03
N ASP A 62 20.50 -2.08 2.14
CA ASP A 62 20.85 -1.66 0.79
C ASP A 62 21.03 -0.13 0.66
N GLY A 63 21.11 0.61 1.78
CA GLY A 63 21.39 2.05 1.79
C GLY A 63 20.26 2.96 1.37
N GLN A 64 19.05 2.44 1.30
CA GLN A 64 17.90 3.24 0.92
C GLN A 64 17.40 4.05 2.11
N LEU A 65 16.59 5.08 1.84
CA LEU A 65 16.07 5.99 2.87
C LEU A 65 14.68 5.60 3.37
N SER A 66 13.99 4.72 2.65
CA SER A 66 12.67 4.20 3.00
C SER A 66 12.36 2.95 2.17
N GLY A 67 11.34 2.19 2.58
CA GLY A 67 10.83 1.10 1.74
C GLY A 67 10.34 1.59 0.38
N ALA A 68 9.84 2.83 0.29
CA ALA A 68 9.36 3.40 -0.97
C ALA A 68 10.52 3.64 -1.94
N ALA A 69 11.62 4.21 -1.45
CA ALA A 69 12.85 4.39 -2.24
C ALA A 69 13.43 3.03 -2.67
N TRP A 70 13.40 2.05 -1.77
CA TRP A 70 13.84 0.69 -2.08
C TRP A 70 12.99 0.03 -3.16
N LEU A 71 11.66 0.17 -3.13
CA LEU A 71 10.77 -0.34 -4.18
C LEU A 71 10.97 0.35 -5.53
N VAL A 72 11.25 1.66 -5.54
CA VAL A 72 11.60 2.39 -6.76
C VAL A 72 12.88 1.80 -7.37
N TRP A 73 13.91 1.63 -6.55
CA TRP A 73 15.21 1.13 -7.00
C TRP A 73 15.19 -0.36 -7.39
N ARG A 74 14.58 -1.23 -6.57
CA ARG A 74 14.63 -2.70 -6.77
C ARG A 74 13.50 -3.28 -7.59
N CYS A 75 12.33 -2.67 -7.53
CA CYS A 75 11.14 -3.18 -8.22
C CYS A 75 10.74 -2.31 -9.41
N GLY A 76 11.47 -1.23 -9.70
CA GLY A 76 11.21 -0.34 -10.85
C GLY A 76 9.85 0.38 -10.76
N LEU A 77 9.29 0.53 -9.55
CA LEU A 77 8.02 1.23 -9.36
C LEU A 77 8.21 2.74 -9.45
N THR A 78 7.13 3.46 -9.79
CA THR A 78 7.11 4.91 -9.56
C THR A 78 7.03 5.18 -8.06
N ALA A 79 7.53 6.35 -7.63
CA ALA A 79 7.46 6.74 -6.21
C ALA A 79 6.01 6.81 -5.70
N THR A 80 5.05 7.21 -6.53
CA THR A 80 3.62 7.22 -6.20
C THR A 80 3.09 5.80 -5.97
N THR A 81 3.38 4.89 -6.90
CA THR A 81 2.95 3.49 -6.78
C THR A 81 3.60 2.82 -5.56
N ALA A 82 4.88 3.07 -5.30
CA ALA A 82 5.60 2.52 -4.15
C ALA A 82 4.97 2.95 -2.82
N ARG A 83 4.68 4.24 -2.65
CA ARG A 83 4.01 4.76 -1.44
C ARG A 83 2.59 4.19 -1.29
N GLU A 84 1.86 4.07 -2.39
CA GLU A 84 0.53 3.45 -2.36
C GLU A 84 0.60 2.00 -1.88
N LYS A 85 1.52 1.19 -2.44
CA LYS A 85 1.70 -0.20 -2.03
C LYS A 85 2.04 -0.32 -0.55
N LEU A 86 2.95 0.52 -0.04
CA LEU A 86 3.30 0.55 1.38
C LEU A 86 2.12 0.92 2.27
N ARG A 87 1.35 1.96 1.91
CA ARG A 87 0.13 2.32 2.65
C ARG A 87 -0.84 1.15 2.72
N VAL A 88 -1.12 0.50 1.58
CA VAL A 88 -2.02 -0.65 1.54
C VAL A 88 -1.48 -1.82 2.38
N ALA A 89 -0.17 -2.10 2.28
CA ALA A 89 0.48 -3.18 3.02
C ALA A 89 0.38 -2.99 4.55
N HIS A 90 0.68 -1.79 5.03
CA HIS A 90 0.58 -1.45 6.46
C HIS A 90 -0.87 -1.48 6.96
N GLU A 91 -1.81 -0.99 6.16
CA GLU A 91 -3.22 -1.02 6.53
C GLU A 91 -3.78 -2.45 6.61
N LEU A 92 -3.45 -3.31 5.63
CA LEU A 92 -3.83 -4.72 5.64
C LEU A 92 -3.25 -5.51 6.83
N SER A 93 -2.11 -5.07 7.38
CA SER A 93 -1.51 -5.70 8.56
C SER A 93 -2.41 -5.57 9.79
N ARG A 94 -3.20 -4.50 9.86
CA ARG A 94 -4.14 -4.19 10.95
C ARG A 94 -5.58 -4.67 10.68
N ARG A 95 -5.88 -5.15 9.46
CA ARG A 95 -7.24 -5.53 9.03
C ARG A 95 -7.34 -7.00 8.61
N PRO A 96 -7.34 -7.94 9.57
CA PRO A 96 -7.24 -9.37 9.29
C PRO A 96 -8.40 -9.91 8.44
N ALA A 97 -9.63 -9.39 8.60
CA ALA A 97 -10.78 -9.81 7.81
C ALA A 97 -10.63 -9.43 6.32
N ILE A 98 -10.21 -8.18 6.05
CA ILE A 98 -9.93 -7.71 4.68
C ILE A 98 -8.77 -8.52 4.06
N ARG A 99 -7.69 -8.72 4.83
CA ARG A 99 -6.54 -9.52 4.38
C ARG A 99 -6.94 -10.96 4.04
N ALA A 100 -7.75 -11.61 4.88
CA ALA A 100 -8.22 -12.97 4.62
C ALA A 100 -9.08 -13.06 3.35
N ALA A 101 -9.96 -12.09 3.12
CA ALA A 101 -10.74 -12.02 1.88
C ALA A 101 -9.87 -11.78 0.64
N PHE A 102 -8.83 -10.95 0.76
CA PHE A 102 -7.89 -10.69 -0.32
C PHE A 102 -7.01 -11.90 -0.65
N ALA A 103 -6.46 -12.56 0.37
CA ALA A 103 -5.68 -13.80 0.24
C ALA A 103 -6.50 -14.93 -0.40
N ALA A 104 -7.81 -14.97 -0.15
CA ALA A 104 -8.73 -15.92 -0.78
C ALA A 104 -9.15 -15.52 -2.21
N GLY A 105 -8.57 -14.47 -2.81
CA GLY A 105 -8.94 -13.99 -4.15
C GLY A 105 -10.34 -13.39 -4.25
N LYS A 106 -11.03 -13.12 -3.13
CA LYS A 106 -12.39 -12.57 -3.11
C LYS A 106 -12.43 -11.07 -3.35
N LEU A 107 -11.29 -10.38 -3.16
CA LEU A 107 -11.12 -8.96 -3.42
C LEU A 107 -10.03 -8.78 -4.48
N SER A 108 -10.19 -7.80 -5.38
CA SER A 108 -9.09 -7.33 -6.22
C SER A 108 -8.28 -6.26 -5.50
N TYR A 109 -7.03 -6.03 -5.93
CA TYR A 109 -6.20 -4.96 -5.37
C TYR A 109 -6.88 -3.59 -5.45
N SER A 110 -7.62 -3.28 -6.52
CA SER A 110 -8.37 -2.01 -6.62
C SER A 110 -9.42 -1.86 -5.51
N LYS A 111 -10.14 -2.93 -5.15
CA LYS A 111 -11.10 -2.92 -4.03
C LYS A 111 -10.39 -2.74 -2.70
N VAL A 112 -9.32 -3.49 -2.49
CA VAL A 112 -8.50 -3.41 -1.25
C VAL A 112 -7.87 -2.03 -1.09
N ARG A 113 -7.30 -1.47 -2.14
CA ARG A 113 -6.74 -0.12 -2.16
C ARG A 113 -7.78 0.93 -1.78
N ALA A 114 -9.02 0.78 -2.24
CA ALA A 114 -10.12 1.69 -1.89
C ALA A 114 -10.55 1.53 -0.43
N ILE A 115 -10.75 0.29 0.04
CA ILE A 115 -11.11 -0.05 1.43
C ILE A 115 -10.09 0.50 2.41
N THR A 116 -8.80 0.34 2.11
CA THR A 116 -7.69 0.78 2.97
C THR A 116 -7.52 2.30 3.04
N ARG A 117 -8.30 3.09 2.28
CA ARG A 117 -8.34 4.56 2.47
C ARG A 117 -9.24 4.98 3.64
N ILE A 118 -10.08 4.05 4.12
CA ILE A 118 -10.85 4.21 5.35
C ILE A 118 -9.95 3.67 6.46
N GLU A 119 -9.19 4.58 7.05
CA GLU A 119 -8.26 4.32 8.16
C GLU A 119 -9.06 4.19 9.49
N ASP A 120 -8.46 3.50 10.47
CA ASP A 120 -9.03 3.28 11.81
C ASP A 120 -10.42 2.61 11.83
N ALA A 121 -10.72 1.82 10.80
CA ALA A 121 -11.94 1.01 10.71
C ALA A 121 -11.92 -0.14 11.74
N ASP A 122 -13.02 -0.30 12.46
CA ASP A 122 -13.23 -1.44 13.34
C ASP A 122 -13.73 -2.69 12.60
N ALA A 123 -13.91 -3.79 13.34
CA ALA A 123 -14.33 -5.07 12.77
C ALA A 123 -15.74 -5.01 12.14
N GLU A 124 -16.64 -4.17 12.67
CA GLU A 124 -17.99 -4.00 12.14
C GLU A 124 -17.96 -3.23 10.80
N THR A 125 -17.14 -2.19 10.73
CA THR A 125 -16.87 -1.43 9.52
C THR A 125 -16.24 -2.32 8.45
N ASP A 126 -15.27 -3.17 8.82
CA ASP A 126 -14.69 -4.19 7.94
C ASP A 126 -15.74 -5.13 7.36
N ALA A 127 -16.62 -5.67 8.22
CA ALA A 127 -17.68 -6.57 7.79
C ALA A 127 -18.64 -5.89 6.79
N THR A 128 -19.00 -4.63 7.04
CA THR A 128 -19.84 -3.83 6.15
C THR A 128 -19.16 -3.59 4.80
N LEU A 129 -17.88 -3.22 4.81
CA LEU A 129 -17.10 -3.00 3.59
C LEU A 129 -16.92 -4.29 2.78
N LEU A 130 -16.75 -5.44 3.44
CA LEU A 130 -16.73 -6.75 2.78
C LEU A 130 -18.07 -7.09 2.12
N ALA A 131 -19.18 -6.84 2.81
CA ALA A 131 -20.52 -7.06 2.26
C ALA A 131 -20.77 -6.18 1.03
N LEU A 132 -20.35 -4.91 1.08
CA LEU A 132 -20.40 -4.01 -0.07
C LEU A 132 -19.49 -4.49 -1.19
N ALA A 133 -18.25 -4.88 -0.88
CA ALA A 133 -17.29 -5.35 -1.87
C ALA A 133 -17.75 -6.64 -2.58
N ALA A 134 -18.54 -7.49 -1.93
CA ALA A 134 -19.09 -8.69 -2.54
C ALA A 134 -20.16 -8.40 -3.62
N ARG A 135 -20.82 -7.24 -3.55
CA ARG A 135 -21.93 -6.87 -4.46
C ARG A 135 -21.58 -5.73 -5.41
N GLY A 136 -20.60 -4.90 -5.04
CA GLY A 136 -20.23 -3.67 -5.73
C GLY A 136 -18.89 -3.72 -6.47
N SER A 137 -18.62 -2.64 -7.19
CA SER A 137 -17.38 -2.40 -7.91
C SER A 137 -16.32 -1.74 -7.01
N ALA A 138 -15.08 -1.64 -7.51
CA ALA A 138 -14.06 -0.84 -6.84
C ALA A 138 -14.43 0.65 -6.81
N ALA A 139 -15.14 1.16 -7.83
CA ALA A 139 -15.60 2.54 -7.87
C ALA A 139 -16.62 2.84 -6.76
N ASP A 140 -17.49 1.88 -6.41
CA ASP A 140 -18.41 2.03 -5.28
C ASP A 140 -17.66 2.21 -3.96
N LEU A 141 -16.62 1.40 -3.73
CA LEU A 141 -15.76 1.52 -2.55
C LEU A 141 -14.96 2.84 -2.55
N GLU A 142 -14.50 3.31 -3.72
CA GLU A 142 -13.82 4.60 -3.84
C GLU A 142 -14.76 5.78 -3.51
N ARG A 143 -16.05 5.68 -3.87
CA ARG A 143 -17.06 6.68 -3.46
C ARG A 143 -17.28 6.67 -1.95
N VAL A 144 -17.40 5.49 -1.34
CA VAL A 144 -17.56 5.35 0.12
C VAL A 144 -16.33 5.91 0.85
N ALA A 145 -15.13 5.54 0.44
CA ALA A 145 -13.89 6.03 1.05
C ALA A 145 -13.74 7.56 0.93
N ARG A 146 -14.16 8.14 -0.20
CA ARG A 146 -14.19 9.61 -0.37
C ARG A 146 -15.17 10.28 0.58
N HIS A 147 -16.38 9.73 0.73
CA HIS A 147 -17.38 10.28 1.62
C HIS A 147 -16.97 10.18 3.10
N TRP A 148 -16.40 9.03 3.50
CA TRP A 148 -15.82 8.85 4.83
C TRP A 148 -14.80 9.93 5.16
N ARG A 149 -13.86 10.19 4.25
CA ARG A 149 -12.85 11.23 4.43
C ARG A 149 -13.46 12.63 4.57
N LEU A 150 -14.48 12.96 3.77
CA LEU A 150 -15.16 14.25 3.86
C LEU A 150 -15.87 14.45 5.21
N LEU A 151 -16.50 13.40 5.76
CA LEU A 151 -17.12 13.46 7.09
C LEU A 151 -16.07 13.69 8.17
N GLN A 152 -14.95 12.97 8.12
CA GLN A 152 -13.83 13.15 9.03
C GLN A 152 -13.21 14.55 8.93
N GLU A 153 -13.14 15.12 7.73
CA GLU A 153 -12.66 16.50 7.51
C GLU A 153 -13.64 17.55 8.07
N GLN A 154 -14.95 17.27 8.06
CA GLN A 154 -15.97 18.17 8.62
C GLN A 154 -16.02 18.15 10.15
N GLU A 155 -15.82 16.99 10.77
CA GLU A 155 -15.77 16.84 12.24
C GLU A 155 -14.50 17.46 12.86
N ARG A 156 -13.44 17.61 12.04
CA ARG A 156 -12.11 18.09 12.45
C ARG A 156 -11.98 19.59 12.75
N GLY A 157 -13.05 20.39 12.67
CA GLY A 157 -13.01 21.86 12.74
C GLY A 157 -12.43 22.51 14.01
N VAL A 158 -12.18 21.76 15.10
CA VAL A 158 -11.57 22.26 16.35
C VAL A 158 -10.33 21.43 16.77
N GLU A 159 -10.35 20.11 16.61
CA GLU A 159 -9.22 19.23 16.95
C GLU A 159 -8.02 19.37 16.01
N ASP A 160 -8.24 19.76 14.75
CA ASP A 160 -7.17 19.86 13.75
C ASP A 160 -6.20 21.03 14.04
N TYR A 161 -6.65 22.07 14.77
CA TYR A 161 -5.76 23.14 15.23
C TYR A 161 -4.72 22.65 16.25
N LEU A 162 -5.13 21.77 17.17
CA LEU A 162 -4.23 21.17 18.17
C LEU A 162 -3.39 20.04 17.56
N ALA A 163 -3.98 19.22 16.68
CA ALA A 163 -3.27 18.11 16.02
C ALA A 163 -2.19 18.58 15.02
N ARG A 164 -2.33 19.74 14.39
CA ARG A 164 -1.28 20.34 13.54
C ARG A 164 0.00 20.62 14.33
N PHE A 165 -0.13 21.02 15.58
CA PHE A 165 1.00 21.30 16.46
C PHE A 165 1.77 20.01 16.83
N GLU A 166 1.07 18.88 16.91
CA GLU A 166 1.62 17.55 17.24
C GLU A 166 2.27 16.82 16.05
N ARG A 167 2.00 17.23 14.80
CA ARG A 167 2.57 16.61 13.58
C ARG A 167 3.98 17.10 13.23
N ARG A 168 4.60 17.92 14.09
CA ARG A 168 5.99 18.35 13.92
C ARG A 168 6.90 17.13 13.94
N ALA A 169 7.61 16.88 12.85
CA ALA A 169 8.52 15.76 12.74
C ALA A 169 9.82 16.20 12.09
N LEU A 170 10.94 15.72 12.62
CA LEU A 170 12.26 15.84 12.03
C LEU A 170 12.82 14.44 11.86
N ARG A 171 13.11 14.05 10.62
CA ARG A 171 13.84 12.83 10.30
C ARG A 171 15.12 13.20 9.59
N ALA A 172 16.25 12.74 10.13
CA ALA A 172 17.55 12.91 9.51
C ALA A 172 18.16 11.54 9.21
N SER A 173 18.75 11.42 8.03
CA SER A 173 19.43 10.19 7.59
C SER A 173 20.70 10.55 6.82
N ARG A 174 21.69 9.67 6.91
CA ARG A 174 22.96 9.79 6.18
C ARG A 174 22.96 8.80 5.03
N THR A 175 23.30 9.26 3.84
CA THR A 175 23.45 8.44 2.64
C THR A 175 24.90 7.98 2.50
N PHE A 176 25.12 6.92 1.71
CA PHE A 176 26.45 6.33 1.52
C PHE A 176 27.43 7.19 0.70
N ASP A 177 26.94 8.16 -0.05
CA ASP A 177 27.72 9.15 -0.80
C ASP A 177 28.18 10.33 0.07
N GLY A 178 27.96 10.27 1.40
CA GLY A 178 28.36 11.32 2.33
C GLY A 178 27.37 12.48 2.45
N MET A 179 26.21 12.37 1.80
CA MET A 179 25.16 13.37 1.89
C MET A 179 24.27 13.13 3.13
N MET A 180 23.58 14.18 3.56
CA MET A 180 22.56 14.10 4.61
C MET A 180 21.23 14.53 4.03
N VAL A 181 20.19 13.72 4.26
CA VAL A 181 18.82 14.05 3.92
C VAL A 181 18.06 14.34 5.21
N VAL A 182 17.51 15.55 5.29
CA VAL A 182 16.67 16.01 6.39
C VAL A 182 15.26 16.21 5.85
N GLU A 183 14.31 15.44 6.37
CA GLU A 183 12.87 15.60 6.11
C GLU A 183 12.25 16.24 7.34
N VAL A 184 11.63 17.41 7.15
CA VAL A 184 10.96 18.15 8.23
C VAL A 184 9.51 18.41 7.86
N VAL A 185 8.61 18.21 8.82
CA VAL A 185 7.19 18.55 8.72
C VAL A 185 6.93 19.65 9.73
N LEU A 186 6.55 20.84 9.24
CA LEU A 186 6.31 22.03 10.03
C LEU A 186 4.97 22.69 9.61
N PRO A 187 4.36 23.51 10.47
CA PRO A 187 3.37 24.50 10.04
C PRO A 187 3.92 25.37 8.90
N ILE A 188 3.05 25.87 8.02
CA ILE A 188 3.48 26.59 6.81
C ILE A 188 4.25 27.87 7.16
N GLU A 189 3.86 28.54 8.25
CA GLU A 189 4.51 29.76 8.73
C GLU A 189 5.95 29.49 9.18
N GLU A 190 6.17 28.42 9.94
CA GLU A 190 7.51 27.98 10.38
C GLU A 190 8.35 27.43 9.19
N GLY A 191 7.69 26.78 8.23
CA GLY A 191 8.34 26.27 7.01
C GLY A 191 8.83 27.39 6.09
N GLU A 192 8.04 28.46 5.92
CA GLU A 192 8.46 29.65 5.17
C GLU A 192 9.61 30.37 5.86
N GLU A 193 9.60 30.46 7.19
CA GLU A 193 10.72 31.03 7.96
C GLU A 193 12.01 30.19 7.80
N LEU A 194 11.91 28.85 7.85
CA LEU A 194 13.04 27.95 7.60
C LEU A 194 13.62 28.16 6.20
N LEU A 195 12.76 28.24 5.18
CA LEU A 195 13.19 28.48 3.79
C LEU A 195 13.88 29.82 3.59
N ALA A 196 13.51 30.85 4.37
CA ALA A 196 14.15 32.16 4.30
C ALA A 196 15.59 32.19 4.86
N HIS A 197 15.98 31.17 5.64
CA HIS A 197 17.29 31.06 6.29
C HIS A 197 18.21 29.98 5.70
N LEU A 198 17.78 29.32 4.62
CA LEU A 198 18.57 28.35 3.84
C LEU A 198 19.29 29.03 2.67
#